data_AF-A0A931TKG8-F1
#
_entry.id   AF-A0A931TKG8-F1
#
_cell.length_a   1.000
_cell.length_b   1.000
_cell.length_c   1.000
_cell.angle_alpha   90.00
_cell.angle_beta   90.00
_cell.angle_gamma   90.00
#
_symmetry.space_group_name_H-M   'P 1'
#
loop_
_entity.id
_entity.type
_entity.pdbx_description
1 polymer ?
#
loop_
_entity_poly.entity_id
_entity_poly.type
_entity_poly.pdbx_seq_one_letter_code
_entity_poly.pdbx_strand_id
1 'polypeptide(L)'
;MAPILGQDPYHGIFAVTLAHDGRHQLQRHPQPPTSLPDPRTGRQLAIATVEVSGAAICPACEGRAPGGFISFVADARMVYACPECRKLVWLRSV
;
A
#
# COMPACT_ATOMS: atom_id res chain seq x y z
N MET A 1 -16.28 21.30 2.14
CA MET A 1 -15.22 20.65 1.34
C MET A 1 -15.48 19.15 1.34
N ALA A 2 -15.75 18.56 0.19
CA ALA A 2 -16.04 17.13 0.07
C ALA A 2 -14.72 16.38 -0.27
N PRO A 3 -14.46 15.19 0.31
CA PRO A 3 -13.30 14.40 -0.06
C PRO A 3 -13.44 13.95 -1.52
N ILE A 4 -12.32 13.90 -2.24
CA ILE A 4 -12.25 13.50 -3.64
C ILE A 4 -12.62 12.00 -3.71
N LEU A 5 -13.90 11.71 -3.99
CA LEU A 5 -14.36 10.39 -4.40
C LEU A 5 -13.65 10.04 -5.72
N GLY A 6 -12.63 9.18 -5.69
CA GLY A 6 -12.12 8.58 -6.92
C GLY A 6 -10.62 8.29 -7.02
N GLN A 7 -9.79 8.69 -6.06
CA GLN A 7 -8.40 8.23 -6.03
C GLN A 7 -8.29 6.99 -5.15
N ASP A 8 -8.05 5.84 -5.78
CA ASP A 8 -7.72 4.60 -5.07
C ASP A 8 -6.53 4.87 -4.12
N PRO A 9 -6.70 4.69 -2.79
CA PRO A 9 -5.64 4.95 -1.81
C PRO A 9 -4.39 4.08 -2.02
N TYR A 10 -4.49 3.02 -2.82
CA TYR A 10 -3.37 2.15 -3.17
C TYR A 10 -2.89 2.35 -4.61
N HIS A 11 -3.34 3.40 -5.30
CA HIS A 11 -2.98 3.72 -6.69
C HIS A 11 -3.18 2.56 -7.67
N GLY A 12 -4.17 1.68 -7.48
CA GLY A 12 -4.40 0.52 -8.32
C GLY A 12 -3.44 -0.63 -8.08
N ILE A 13 -2.64 -0.62 -7.00
CA ILE A 13 -1.71 -1.71 -6.67
C ILE A 13 -2.41 -2.81 -5.88
N PHE A 14 -3.28 -2.42 -4.95
CA PHE A 14 -4.02 -3.32 -4.09
C PHE A 14 -5.52 -3.05 -4.19
N ALA A 15 -6.30 -4.12 -4.22
CA ALA A 15 -7.73 -4.09 -3.96
C ALA A 15 -7.99 -4.52 -2.51
N VAL A 16 -8.94 -3.85 -1.84
CA VAL A 16 -9.40 -4.27 -0.51
C VAL A 16 -10.62 -5.15 -0.70
N THR A 17 -10.57 -6.35 -0.13
CA THR A 17 -11.71 -7.26 -0.04
C THR A 17 -12.06 -7.49 1.43
N LEU A 18 -13.31 -7.86 1.68
CA LEU A 18 -13.72 -8.39 2.98
C LEU A 18 -13.49 -9.90 2.97
N ALA A 19 -12.66 -10.38 3.89
CA ALA A 19 -12.49 -11.79 4.14
C ALA A 19 -13.73 -12.38 4.83
N HIS A 20 -13.82 -13.72 4.84
CA HIS A 20 -14.95 -14.43 5.41
C HIS A 20 -15.13 -14.18 6.92
N ASP A 21 -14.04 -13.84 7.62
CA ASP A 21 -14.03 -13.47 9.04
C ASP A 21 -14.42 -12.00 9.30
N GLY A 22 -14.82 -11.27 8.26
CA GLY A 22 -15.21 -9.86 8.33
C GLY A 22 -14.04 -8.88 8.39
N ARG A 23 -12.79 -9.35 8.31
CA ARG A 23 -11.61 -8.48 8.29
C ARG A 23 -11.32 -7.96 6.89
N HIS A 24 -10.76 -6.75 6.81
CA HIS A 24 -10.27 -6.23 5.55
C HIS A 24 -8.96 -6.94 5.17
N GLN A 25 -8.91 -7.47 3.95
CA GLN A 25 -7.74 -8.11 3.39
C GLN A 25 -7.32 -7.41 2.11
N LEU A 26 -6.01 -7.35 1.86
CA LEU A 26 -5.49 -6.89 0.58
C LEU A 26 -5.37 -8.05 -0.41
N GLN A 27 -5.74 -7.77 -1.65
CA GLN A 27 -5.38 -8.58 -2.80
C GLN A 27 -4.57 -7.71 -3.76
N ARG A 28 -3.62 -8.31 -4.48
CA ARG A 28 -2.96 -7.59 -5.56
C ARG A 28 -3.97 -7.29 -6.65
N HIS A 29 -3.94 -6.08 -7.18
CA HIS A 29 -4.74 -5.74 -8.33
C HIS A 29 -4.30 -6.60 -9.53
N PRO A 30 -5.22 -7.07 -10.40
CA PRO A 30 -4.87 -7.93 -11.54
C PRO A 30 -3.99 -7.23 -12.57
N GLN A 31 -4.10 -5.91 -12.66
CA GLN A 31 -3.28 -5.06 -13.52
C GLN A 31 -2.70 -3.93 -12.66
N PRO A 32 -1.69 -4.21 -11.82
CA PRO A 32 -1.10 -3.17 -10.99
C PRO A 32 -0.25 -2.24 -11.88
N PRO A 33 -0.15 -0.94 -11.55
CA PRO A 33 0.81 -0.07 -12.23
C PRO A 33 2.23 -0.57 -12.00
N THR A 34 3.15 -0.16 -12.87
CA THR A 34 4.58 -0.50 -12.77
C THR A 34 5.38 0.55 -12.01
N SER A 35 4.75 1.64 -11.55
CA SER A 35 5.41 2.71 -10.81
C SER A 35 4.47 3.40 -9.83
N LEU A 36 5.06 4.08 -8.84
CA LEU A 36 4.37 4.97 -7.91
C LEU A 36 5.04 6.35 -7.88
N PRO A 37 4.27 7.44 -7.72
CA PRO A 37 4.84 8.75 -7.46
C PRO A 37 5.45 8.80 -6.05
N ASP A 38 6.69 9.26 -5.94
CA ASP A 38 7.32 9.62 -4.69
C ASP A 38 6.58 10.83 -4.07
N PRO A 39 6.02 10.74 -2.85
CA PRO A 39 5.26 11.82 -2.25
C PRO A 39 6.10 13.07 -1.95
N ARG A 40 7.42 12.94 -1.86
CA ARG A 40 8.32 14.07 -1.57
C ARG A 40 8.74 14.83 -2.82
N THR A 41 8.96 14.12 -3.92
CA THR A 41 9.58 14.68 -5.13
C THR A 41 8.65 14.67 -6.35
N GLY A 42 7.53 13.94 -6.28
CA GLY A 42 6.63 13.69 -7.41
C GLY A 42 7.22 12.77 -8.49
N ARG A 43 8.46 12.28 -8.32
CA ARG A 43 9.14 11.44 -9.30
C ARG A 43 8.55 10.04 -9.31
N GLN A 44 8.37 9.44 -10.49
CA GLN A 44 7.90 8.06 -10.59
C GLN A 44 9.01 7.09 -10.18
N LEU A 45 8.74 6.24 -9.19
CA LEU A 45 9.59 5.15 -8.75
C LEU A 45 9.08 3.84 -9.35
N ALA A 46 9.93 3.12 -10.09
CA ALA A 46 9.57 1.84 -10.67
C ALA A 46 9.41 0.78 -9.57
N ILE A 47 8.31 0.05 -9.57
CA ILE A 47 8.02 -1.01 -8.60
C ILE A 47 8.87 -2.24 -8.96
N ALA A 48 9.64 -2.74 -7.99
CA ALA A 48 10.41 -3.98 -8.14
C ALA A 48 9.58 -5.19 -7.72
N THR A 49 8.99 -5.13 -6.53
CA THR A 49 8.10 -6.18 -6.03
C THR A 49 6.90 -5.58 -5.32
N VAL A 50 5.78 -6.28 -5.45
CA VAL A 50 4.60 -6.13 -4.59
C VAL A 50 4.50 -7.43 -3.82
N GLU A 51 4.10 -7.41 -2.56
CA GLU A 51 3.81 -8.60 -1.77
C GLU A 51 2.59 -8.35 -0.90
N VAL A 52 1.70 -9.35 -0.79
CA VAL A 52 0.68 -9.37 0.26
C VAL A 52 1.21 -10.37 1.28
N SER A 53 1.55 -9.90 2.47
CA SER A 53 2.21 -10.72 3.48
C SER A 53 1.30 -10.93 4.69
N GLY A 54 1.79 -11.73 5.64
CA GLY A 54 1.13 -11.92 6.93
C GLY A 54 1.02 -10.63 7.75
N ALA A 55 0.40 -10.76 8.92
CA ALA A 55 0.04 -9.61 9.74
C ALA A 55 1.26 -8.80 10.25
N ALA A 56 1.29 -7.52 9.90
CA ALA A 56 2.28 -6.52 10.34
C ALA A 56 1.59 -5.39 11.12
N ILE A 57 2.36 -4.63 11.89
CA ILE A 57 1.86 -3.44 12.60
C ILE A 57 1.92 -2.24 11.65
N CYS A 58 0.79 -1.58 11.43
CA CYS A 58 0.74 -0.37 10.63
C CYS A 58 1.33 0.81 11.40
N PRO A 59 2.33 1.53 10.86
CA PRO A 59 2.89 2.70 11.55
C PRO A 59 1.92 3.90 11.62
N ALA A 60 0.80 3.89 10.87
CA ALA A 60 -0.14 5.00 10.81
C ALA A 60 -1.36 4.83 11.73
N CYS A 61 -1.80 3.61 11.99
CA CYS A 61 -2.92 3.34 12.91
C CYS A 61 -2.55 2.43 14.08
N GLU A 62 -1.29 1.97 14.14
CA GLU A 62 -0.74 1.10 15.19
C GLU A 62 -1.44 -0.27 15.32
N GLY A 63 -2.44 -0.53 14.47
CA GLY A 63 -3.15 -1.80 14.38
C GLY A 63 -2.34 -2.87 13.67
N ARG A 64 -2.53 -4.12 14.10
CA ARG A 64 -1.98 -5.29 13.44
C ARG A 64 -2.93 -5.78 12.35
N ALA A 65 -2.47 -5.80 11.10
CA ALA A 65 -3.30 -6.16 9.95
C ALA A 65 -2.51 -6.94 8.88
N PRO A 66 -3.17 -7.84 8.12
CA PRO A 66 -2.57 -8.54 6.97
C PRO A 66 -2.43 -7.58 5.79
N GLY A 67 -1.35 -6.79 5.81
CA GLY A 67 -1.08 -5.75 4.82
C GLY A 67 -0.21 -6.21 3.66
N GLY A 68 0.21 -5.25 2.86
CA GLY A 68 1.04 -5.48 1.69
C GLY A 68 2.28 -4.61 1.69
N PHE A 69 3.34 -5.08 1.06
CA PHE A 69 4.60 -4.37 0.91
C PHE A 69 4.87 -4.08 -0.57
N ILE A 70 5.46 -2.93 -0.84
CA ILE A 70 5.93 -2.51 -2.15
C ILE A 70 7.40 -2.12 -2.00
N SER A 71 8.25 -2.66 -2.88
CA SER A 71 9.64 -2.26 -3.03
C SER A 71 9.87 -1.65 -4.41
N PHE A 72 10.97 -0.90 -4.57
CA PHE A 72 11.26 -0.14 -5.79
C PHE A 72 12.61 -0.51 -6.38
N VAL A 73 12.74 -0.39 -7.70
CA VAL A 73 13.99 -0.64 -8.42
C VAL A 73 14.97 0.47 -8.07
N ALA A 74 16.17 0.09 -7.61
CA ALA A 74 17.25 1.00 -7.25
C ALA A 74 16.89 2.07 -6.20
N ASP A 75 15.86 1.82 -5.38
CA ASP A 75 15.47 2.67 -4.25
C ASP A 75 15.18 1.76 -3.03
N ALA A 76 15.87 2.00 -1.93
CA ALA A 76 15.82 1.16 -0.73
C ALA A 76 14.58 1.43 0.15
N ARG A 77 13.75 2.42 -0.20
CA ARG A 77 12.52 2.68 0.53
C ARG A 77 11.50 1.59 0.25
N MET A 78 10.68 1.30 1.25
CA MET A 78 9.55 0.40 1.12
C MET A 78 8.26 1.14 1.45
N VAL A 79 7.16 0.68 0.90
CA VAL A 79 5.82 1.16 1.26
C VAL A 79 5.01 0.01 1.81
N TYR A 80 4.32 0.28 2.92
CA TYR A 80 3.36 -0.64 3.52
C TYR A 80 1.94 -0.17 3.23
N ALA A 81 1.11 -1.05 2.69
CA ALA A 81 -0.31 -0.86 2.49
C ALA A 81 -1.08 -1.47 3.67
N CYS A 82 -1.85 -0.63 4.39
CA CYS A 82 -2.67 -1.08 5.51
C CYS A 82 -4.15 -1.18 5.13
N PRO A 83 -4.77 -2.39 5.18
CA PRO A 83 -6.18 -2.57 4.82
C PRO A 83 -7.15 -1.88 5.80
N GLU A 84 -6.77 -1.70 7.06
CA GLU A 84 -7.64 -1.15 8.11
C GLU A 84 -7.80 0.37 7.98
N CYS A 85 -6.69 1.12 7.97
CA CYS A 85 -6.74 2.58 7.89
C CYS A 85 -6.72 3.11 6.44
N ARG A 86 -6.64 2.22 5.45
CA ARG A 86 -6.64 2.51 4.01
C ARG A 86 -5.58 3.52 3.59
N LYS A 87 -4.36 3.33 4.09
CA LYS A 87 -3.21 4.19 3.80
C LYS A 87 -2.04 3.39 3.24
N LEU A 88 -1.32 4.02 2.31
CA LEU A 88 0.05 3.67 1.96
C LEU A 88 1.01 4.45 2.87
N VAL A 89 1.83 3.74 3.60
CA VAL A 89 2.78 4.28 4.56
C VAL A 89 4.19 4.04 4.06
N TRP A 90 4.91 5.12 3.76
CA TRP A 90 6.32 5.05 3.38
C TRP A 90 7.14 4.71 4.61
N LEU A 91 7.77 3.53 4.59
CA LEU A 91 8.65 3.06 5.64
C LEU A 91 9.97 3.81 5.51
N ARG A 92 10.40 4.45 6.60
CA ARG A 92 11.72 5.07 6.66
C ARG A 92 12.76 3.95 6.71
N SER A 93 13.72 3.97 5.80
CA SER A 93 14.99 3.27 6.00
C SER A 93 15.63 3.90 7.25
N VAL A 94 15.85 3.09 8.28
CA VAL A 94 16.63 3.47 9.46
C VAL A 94 18.09 3.65 9.11
#